data_AF-A0A3C0MH31-F1
#
_entry.id   AF-A0A3C0MH31-F1
#
_cell.length_a   1.000
_cell.length_b   1.000
_cell.length_c   1.000
_cell.angle_alpha   90.00
_cell.angle_beta   90.00
_cell.angle_gamma   90.00
#
_symmetry.space_group_name_H-M   'P 1'
#
loop_
_entity.id
_entity.type
_entity.pdbx_description
1 polymer ?
#
loop_
_entity_poly.entity_id
_entity_poly.type
_entity_poly.pdbx_seq_one_letter_code
_entity_poly.pdbx_strand_id
1 'polypeptide(L)'
;EDVFVIQSTSFPANDHLMELLICVDALRRSSARRITAVMPYFGYARQDRKTLPRTPISAKLVANLITHSGTGRMLTVDLHAGQIQGFFDIPTDNLFAAPVFERDIKHRFEGQDLVVVSPDVGGVVRARN
;
A
#
# COMPACT_ATOMS: atom_id res chain seq x y z
N GLU A 1 23.42 -6.14 5.93
CA GLU A 1 22.77 -4.98 5.24
C GLU A 1 21.29 -4.83 5.53
N ASP A 2 20.85 -3.58 5.61
CA ASP A 2 19.44 -3.20 5.55
C ASP A 2 19.04 -2.93 4.11
N VAL A 3 18.09 -3.71 3.60
CA VAL A 3 17.71 -3.68 2.19
C VAL A 3 16.29 -3.17 2.04
N PHE A 4 16.07 -2.33 1.04
CA PHE A 4 14.77 -1.84 0.63
C PHE A 4 14.47 -2.36 -0.78
N VAL A 5 13.38 -3.09 -0.94
CA VAL A 5 12.91 -3.58 -2.24
C VAL A 5 11.73 -2.71 -2.67
N ILE A 6 11.92 -1.92 -3.72
CA ILE A 6 10.88 -1.02 -4.22
C ILE A 6 10.12 -1.74 -5.33
N GLN A 7 8.86 -2.09 -5.08
CA GLN A 7 8.01 -2.73 -6.08
C GLN A 7 6.53 -2.42 -5.84
N SER A 8 5.89 -1.83 -6.83
CA SER A 8 4.42 -1.70 -6.87
C SER A 8 3.80 -2.93 -7.52
N THR A 9 2.56 -3.26 -7.18
CA THR A 9 1.81 -4.33 -7.89
C THR A 9 0.79 -3.74 -8.87
N SER A 10 1.21 -2.71 -9.61
CA SER A 10 0.46 -2.22 -10.78
C SER A 10 0.48 -3.27 -11.89
N PHE A 11 -0.31 -3.07 -12.95
CA PHE A 11 -0.36 -4.01 -14.06
C PHE A 11 1.05 -4.26 -14.67
N PRO A 12 1.48 -5.52 -14.87
CA PRO A 12 0.79 -6.77 -14.49
C PRO A 12 0.98 -7.15 -13.01
N ALA A 13 -0.13 -7.17 -12.26
CA ALA A 13 -0.08 -7.24 -10.80
C ALA A 13 0.50 -8.55 -10.24
N ASN A 14 0.14 -9.69 -10.82
CA ASN A 14 0.61 -11.00 -10.36
C ASN A 14 2.12 -11.17 -10.59
N ASP A 15 2.62 -10.72 -11.74
CA ASP A 15 4.04 -10.87 -12.10
C ASP A 15 4.91 -10.03 -11.18
N HIS A 16 4.53 -8.76 -10.95
CA HIS A 16 5.23 -7.88 -10.01
C HIS A 16 5.16 -8.39 -8.56
N LEU A 17 4.03 -8.99 -8.16
CA LEU A 17 3.93 -9.63 -6.85
C LEU A 17 4.90 -10.81 -6.75
N MET A 18 4.94 -11.70 -7.75
CA MET A 18 5.86 -12.82 -7.75
C MET A 18 7.32 -12.37 -7.79
N GLU A 19 7.65 -11.35 -8.58
CA GLU A 19 8.98 -10.75 -8.62
C GLU A 19 9.40 -10.22 -7.24
N LEU A 20 8.53 -9.49 -6.54
CA LEU A 20 8.78 -9.04 -5.17
C LEU A 20 9.08 -10.21 -4.24
N LEU A 21 8.24 -11.25 -4.26
CA LEU A 21 8.39 -12.41 -3.38
C LEU A 21 9.71 -13.16 -3.65
N ILE A 22 10.09 -13.33 -4.91
CA ILE A 22 11.35 -13.96 -5.34
C ILE A 22 12.55 -13.12 -4.90
N CYS A 23 12.51 -11.81 -5.11
CA CYS A 23 13.59 -10.91 -4.68
C CYS A 23 13.77 -10.93 -3.16
N VAL A 24 12.68 -10.92 -2.40
CA VAL A 24 12.74 -11.00 -0.92
C VAL A 24 13.31 -12.35 -0.46
N ASP A 25 12.88 -13.47 -1.05
CA ASP A 25 13.44 -14.79 -0.71
C ASP A 25 14.95 -14.86 -1.00
N ALA A 26 15.38 -14.36 -2.17
CA ALA A 26 16.78 -14.31 -2.54
C ALA A 26 17.63 -13.47 -1.56
N LEU A 27 17.13 -12.30 -1.16
CA LEU A 27 17.80 -11.44 -0.18
C LEU A 27 17.88 -12.09 1.20
N ARG A 28 16.82 -12.78 1.62
CA ARG A 28 16.79 -13.50 2.89
C ARG A 28 17.84 -14.62 2.91
N ARG A 29 17.92 -15.42 1.84
CA ARG A 29 18.95 -16.47 1.68
C ARG A 29 20.36 -15.91 1.57
N SER A 30 20.49 -14.69 1.07
CA SER A 30 21.74 -13.92 1.04
C SER A 30 22.07 -13.26 2.39
N SER A 31 21.35 -13.62 3.46
CA SER A 31 21.62 -13.15 4.83
C SER A 31 21.47 -11.63 5.02
N ALA A 32 20.54 -11.00 4.28
CA ALA A 32 20.14 -9.63 4.58
C ALA A 32 19.67 -9.52 6.04
N ARG A 33 20.14 -8.49 6.76
CA ARG A 33 19.83 -8.28 8.18
C ARG A 33 18.37 -7.89 8.38
N ARG A 34 17.85 -7.05 7.49
CA ARG A 34 16.47 -6.58 7.45
C ARG A 34 16.07 -6.30 6.02
N ILE A 35 14.86 -6.69 5.65
CA ILE A 35 14.27 -6.43 4.34
C ILE A 35 13.00 -5.61 4.55
N THR A 36 12.95 -4.44 3.93
CA THR A 36 11.75 -3.59 3.88
C THR A 36 11.16 -3.64 2.48
N ALA A 37 9.93 -4.11 2.34
CA ALA A 37 9.19 -3.97 1.09
C ALA A 37 8.62 -2.55 1.03
N VAL A 38 9.03 -1.79 0.01
CA VAL A 38 8.49 -0.47 -0.29
C VAL A 38 7.55 -0.64 -1.47
N MET A 39 6.25 -0.63 -1.21
CA MET A 39 5.23 -0.79 -2.25
C MET A 39 4.40 0.49 -2.37
N PRO A 40 4.79 1.44 -3.25
CA PRO A 40 4.04 2.67 -3.44
C PRO A 40 2.55 2.44 -3.77
N TYR A 41 2.25 1.34 -4.47
CA TYR A 41 0.89 0.90 -4.76
C TYR A 41 0.67 -0.57 -4.38
N PHE A 42 -0.19 -0.79 -3.39
CA PHE A 42 -0.66 -2.12 -2.97
C PHE A 42 -1.91 -2.52 -3.75
N GLY A 43 -1.73 -3.21 -4.87
CA GLY A 43 -2.79 -3.43 -5.88
C GLY A 43 -3.97 -4.29 -5.44
N TYR A 44 -3.79 -5.17 -4.46
CA TYR A 44 -4.88 -6.00 -3.90
C TYR A 44 -5.68 -5.28 -2.80
N ALA A 45 -5.35 -4.02 -2.49
CA ALA A 45 -5.95 -3.28 -1.38
C ALA A 45 -7.48 -3.14 -1.46
N ARG A 46 -8.08 -3.18 -2.66
CA ARG A 46 -9.54 -3.04 -2.83
C ARG A 46 -10.33 -4.30 -2.44
N GLN A 47 -9.66 -5.42 -2.19
CA GLN A 47 -10.28 -6.67 -1.75
C GLN A 47 -9.88 -6.98 -0.29
N ASP A 48 -10.16 -6.02 0.58
CA ASP A 48 -9.85 -5.98 2.01
C ASP A 48 -10.94 -6.58 2.91
N ARG A 49 -12.10 -6.91 2.36
CA ARG A 49 -13.20 -7.56 3.08
C ARG A 49 -13.99 -8.49 2.17
N LYS A 50 -14.78 -9.37 2.77
CA LYS A 50 -15.76 -10.18 2.04
C LYS A 50 -16.97 -9.31 1.72
N THR A 51 -17.19 -9.02 0.44
CA THR A 51 -18.41 -8.34 -0.02
C THR A 51 -19.57 -9.33 -0.19
N LEU A 52 -19.26 -10.60 -0.47
CA LEU A 52 -20.23 -11.69 -0.63
C LEU A 52 -19.75 -12.96 0.10
N PRO A 53 -20.66 -13.90 0.45
CA PRO A 53 -20.27 -15.21 0.92
C PRO A 53 -19.31 -15.90 -0.06
N ARG A 54 -18.34 -16.66 0.47
CA ARG A 54 -17.36 -17.44 -0.30
C ARG A 54 -16.46 -16.63 -1.26
N THR A 55 -16.20 -15.36 -0.96
CA THR A 55 -15.17 -14.55 -1.63
C THR A 55 -13.89 -14.45 -0.78
N PRO A 56 -12.71 -14.25 -1.41
CA PRO A 56 -11.45 -14.11 -0.68
C PRO A 56 -11.28 -12.69 -0.11
N ILE A 57 -10.40 -12.58 0.88
CA ILE A 57 -9.83 -11.31 1.35
C ILE A 57 -8.40 -11.24 0.79
N SER A 58 -8.27 -10.91 -0.49
CA SER A 58 -6.99 -11.01 -1.20
C SER A 58 -5.93 -10.05 -0.62
N ALA A 59 -6.33 -8.90 -0.09
CA ALA A 59 -5.40 -8.02 0.62
C ALA A 59 -4.71 -8.73 1.81
N LYS A 60 -5.45 -9.52 2.60
CA LYS A 60 -4.89 -10.31 3.70
C LYS A 60 -4.05 -11.47 3.20
N LEU A 61 -4.48 -12.17 2.15
CA LEU A 61 -3.67 -13.23 1.53
C LEU A 61 -2.32 -12.69 1.07
N VAL A 62 -2.31 -11.57 0.34
CA VAL A 62 -1.07 -10.98 -0.18
C VAL A 62 -0.20 -10.43 0.94
N ALA A 63 -0.79 -9.79 1.97
CA ALA A 63 -0.05 -9.39 3.17
C ALA A 63 0.64 -10.58 3.86
N ASN A 64 -0.06 -11.73 3.96
CA ASN A 64 0.53 -12.96 4.47
C ASN A 64 1.69 -13.43 3.58
N LEU A 65 1.53 -13.47 2.26
CA LEU A 65 2.60 -13.91 1.34
C LEU A 65 3.86 -13.03 1.47
N ILE A 66 3.69 -11.71 1.49
CA ILE A 66 4.80 -10.75 1.67
C ILE A 66 5.48 -10.96 3.02
N THR A 67 4.70 -11.15 4.10
CA THR A 67 5.25 -11.41 5.43
C THR A 67 6.04 -12.72 5.46
N HIS A 68 5.48 -13.80 4.88
CA HIS A 68 6.09 -15.13 4.92
C HIS A 68 7.31 -15.28 4.00
N SER A 69 7.43 -14.49 2.94
CA SER A 69 8.63 -14.51 2.07
C SER A 69 9.89 -14.09 2.82
N GLY A 70 9.76 -13.33 3.92
CA GLY A 70 10.90 -12.83 4.71
C GLY A 70 10.94 -11.32 4.89
N THR A 71 9.89 -10.61 4.46
CA THR A 71 9.79 -9.17 4.66
C THR A 71 9.67 -8.86 6.16
N GLY A 72 10.53 -7.98 6.67
CA GLY A 72 10.52 -7.57 8.08
C GLY A 72 9.80 -6.25 8.36
N ARG A 73 9.54 -5.44 7.32
CA ARG A 73 8.78 -4.18 7.39
C ARG A 73 8.13 -3.89 6.04
N MET A 74 6.97 -3.25 6.07
CA MET A 74 6.26 -2.78 4.89
C MET A 74 6.16 -1.25 4.91
N LEU A 75 6.39 -0.60 3.77
CA LEU A 75 6.17 0.83 3.56
C LEU A 75 5.27 1.00 2.33
N THR A 76 4.18 1.76 2.46
CA THR A 76 3.21 1.98 1.38
C THR A 76 2.68 3.40 1.41
N VAL A 77 1.95 3.80 0.38
CA VAL A 77 1.28 5.10 0.28
C VAL A 77 -0.22 4.89 0.11
N ASP A 78 -1.03 5.64 0.86
CA ASP A 78 -2.50 5.75 0.74
C ASP A 78 -3.22 4.41 0.51
N LEU A 79 -3.12 3.51 1.49
CA LEU A 79 -3.90 2.27 1.49
C LEU A 79 -5.40 2.55 1.27
N HIS A 80 -6.04 1.67 0.49
CA HIS A 80 -7.47 1.76 0.20
C HIS A 80 -8.33 1.89 1.47
N ALA A 81 -7.98 1.11 2.50
CA ALA A 81 -8.56 1.16 3.83
C ALA A 81 -7.44 1.10 4.88
N GLY A 82 -7.50 1.97 5.89
CA GLY A 82 -6.46 2.05 6.93
C GLY A 82 -6.33 0.77 7.76
N GLN A 83 -7.39 -0.03 7.83
CA GLN A 83 -7.46 -1.34 8.50
C GLN A 83 -6.51 -2.38 7.86
N ILE A 84 -6.12 -2.20 6.60
CA ILE A 84 -5.19 -3.11 5.90
C ILE A 84 -3.84 -3.18 6.62
N GLN A 85 -3.44 -2.15 7.37
CA GLN A 85 -2.24 -2.21 8.21
C GLN A 85 -2.31 -3.37 9.22
N GLY A 86 -3.50 -3.69 9.73
CA GLY A 86 -3.72 -4.83 10.63
C GLY A 86 -3.70 -6.19 9.94
N PHE A 87 -3.54 -6.26 8.62
CA PHE A 87 -3.32 -7.52 7.91
C PHE A 87 -1.86 -7.97 7.92
N PHE A 88 -0.94 -7.07 8.19
CA PHE A 88 0.48 -7.38 8.29
C PHE A 88 0.84 -7.65 9.74
N ASP A 89 1.46 -8.80 9.99
CA ASP A 89 2.00 -9.17 11.30
C ASP A 89 3.43 -8.57 11.53
N ILE A 90 3.80 -7.60 10.68
CA ILE A 90 5.07 -6.88 10.67
C ILE A 90 4.80 -5.37 10.72
N PRO A 91 5.74 -4.54 11.22
CA PRO A 91 5.61 -3.09 11.19
C PRO A 91 5.28 -2.61 9.77
N THR A 92 4.21 -1.83 9.66
CA THR A 92 3.70 -1.31 8.39
C THR A 92 3.52 0.19 8.51
N ASP A 93 4.25 0.93 7.68
CA ASP A 93 4.17 2.38 7.60
C ASP A 93 3.31 2.76 6.39
N ASN A 94 2.15 3.37 6.64
CA ASN A 94 1.30 3.95 5.58
C ASN A 94 1.52 5.46 5.51
N LEU A 95 2.19 5.91 4.46
CA LEU A 95 2.36 7.34 4.16
C LEU A 95 1.09 7.90 3.49
N PHE A 96 0.93 9.22 3.58
CA PHE A 96 -0.21 9.93 3.01
C PHE A 96 0.28 10.96 2.00
N ALA A 97 -0.26 10.94 0.79
CA ALA A 97 0.08 11.92 -0.25
C ALA A 97 -0.72 13.23 -0.11
N ALA A 98 -1.73 13.28 0.77
CA ALA A 98 -2.58 14.46 0.96
C ALA A 98 -1.79 15.79 1.14
N PRO A 99 -0.74 15.87 1.98
CA PRO A 99 0.04 17.12 2.11
C PRO A 99 0.72 17.57 0.81
N VAL A 100 1.11 16.63 -0.06
CA VAL A 100 1.73 16.94 -1.36
C VAL A 100 0.68 17.54 -2.31
N PHE A 101 -0.51 16.93 -2.37
CA PHE A 101 -1.60 17.42 -3.19
C PHE A 101 -2.18 18.74 -2.68
N GLU A 102 -2.37 18.89 -1.38
CA GLU A 102 -2.83 20.14 -0.79
C GLU A 102 -1.91 21.31 -1.15
N ARG A 103 -0.58 21.11 -1.04
CA ARG A 103 0.39 22.13 -1.39
C ARG A 103 0.32 22.50 -2.87
N ASP A 104 0.21 21.50 -3.75
CA ASP A 104 0.08 21.74 -5.19
C ASP A 104 -1.24 22.45 -5.55
N ILE A 105 -2.36 22.04 -4.96
CA ILE A 105 -3.68 22.65 -5.18
C ILE A 105 -3.68 24.11 -4.67
N LYS A 106 -3.22 24.36 -3.44
CA LYS A 106 -3.13 25.71 -2.86
C LYS A 106 -2.27 26.64 -3.72
N HIS A 107 -1.18 26.13 -4.28
CA HIS A 107 -0.31 26.90 -5.17
C HIS A 107 -0.95 27.18 -6.55
N ARG A 108 -1.55 26.16 -7.18
CA ARG A 108 -2.11 26.28 -8.53
C ARG A 108 -3.39 27.12 -8.60
N PHE A 109 -4.17 27.13 -7.54
CA PHE A 109 -5.48 27.76 -7.48
C PHE A 109 -5.54 28.90 -6.44
N GLU A 110 -4.39 29.51 -6.16
CA GLU A 110 -4.28 30.63 -5.24
C GLU A 110 -5.29 31.74 -5.60
N GLY A 111 -6.06 32.21 -4.60
CA GLY A 111 -7.07 33.26 -4.77
C GLY A 111 -8.40 32.82 -5.37
N GLN A 112 -8.62 31.52 -5.61
CA GLN A 112 -9.90 30.99 -6.12
C GLN A 112 -10.77 30.45 -4.99
N ASP A 113 -12.10 30.54 -5.16
CA ASP A 113 -13.07 29.87 -4.29
C ASP A 113 -13.21 28.40 -4.73
N LEU A 114 -12.71 27.47 -3.93
CA LEU A 114 -12.58 26.06 -4.27
C LEU A 114 -13.53 25.19 -3.45
N VAL A 115 -14.08 24.17 -4.11
CA VAL A 115 -14.88 23.13 -3.46
C VAL A 115 -14.22 21.78 -3.68
N VAL A 116 -13.91 21.07 -2.59
CA VAL A 116 -13.42 19.69 -2.64
C VAL A 116 -14.62 18.74 -2.57
N VAL A 117 -14.75 17.88 -3.58
CA VAL A 117 -15.89 16.97 -3.73
C VAL A 117 -15.42 15.52 -3.61
N SER A 118 -16.12 14.73 -2.80
CA SER A 118 -15.96 13.28 -2.79
C SER A 118 -16.90 12.63 -3.81
N PRO A 119 -16.43 11.71 -4.68
CA PRO A 119 -17.28 11.03 -5.66
C PRO A 119 -18.21 9.99 -5.02
N ASP A 120 -17.91 9.55 -3.79
CA ASP A 120 -18.69 8.57 -3.04
C ASP A 120 -18.54 8.79 -1.53
N VAL A 121 -19.31 8.05 -0.73
CA VAL A 121 -19.28 8.13 0.74
C VAL A 121 -17.94 7.70 1.34
N GLY A 122 -17.24 6.75 0.71
CA GLY A 122 -15.95 6.24 1.17
C GLY A 122 -14.82 7.26 1.05
N GLY A 123 -14.92 8.21 0.12
CA GLY A 123 -13.96 9.31 -0.03
C GLY A 123 -14.20 10.51 0.88
N VAL A 124 -15.35 10.61 1.56
CA VAL A 124 -15.75 11.83 2.31
C VAL A 124 -14.74 12.21 3.38
N VAL A 125 -14.21 11.23 4.12
CA VAL A 125 -13.20 11.46 5.16
C VAL A 125 -11.93 12.08 4.55
N ARG A 126 -11.54 11.64 3.34
CA ARG A 126 -10.37 12.17 2.63
C ARG A 126 -10.61 13.58 2.10
N ALA A 127 -11.81 13.86 1.62
CA ALA A 127 -12.21 15.15 1.06
C ALA A 127 -12.42 16.25 2.11
N ARG A 128 -12.68 15.86 3.38
CA ARG A 128 -12.90 16.80 4.50
C ARG A 128 -11.60 17.32 5.13
N ASN A 129 -10.47 16.66 4.87
CA ASN A 129 -9.18 17.00 5.47
C ASN A 129 -8.57 18.27 4.90
#